data_AF-A0AAN8I6V8-F1
#
_entry.id   AF-A0AAN8I6V8-F1
#
_cell.length_a   1.000
_cell.length_b   1.000
_cell.length_c   1.000
_cell.angle_alpha   90.00
_cell.angle_beta   90.00
_cell.angle_gamma   90.00
#
_symmetry.space_group_name_H-M   'P 1'
#
loop_
_entity.id
_entity.type
_entity.pdbx_description
1 polymer ?
#
loop_
_entity_poly.entity_id
_entity_poly.type
_entity_poly.pdbx_seq_one_letter_code
_entity_poly.pdbx_strand_id
1 'polypeptide(L)' 'MATLGVMFGGSWAAIRGGSKAPQSTPPINAGSKDEEKFIQEFLQSVEQEDKKAKIEGKQPH' A
#
# COMPACT_ATOMS: atom_id res chain seq x y z
N MET A 1 -8.08 -18.93 -2.19
CA MET A 1 -8.90 -18.80 -0.97
C MET A 1 -9.58 -17.45 -0.95
N ALA A 2 -10.90 -17.39 -1.18
CA ALA A 2 -11.65 -16.14 -1.26
C ALA A 2 -11.65 -15.34 0.06
N THR A 3 -11.51 -16.02 1.21
CA THR A 3 -11.48 -15.43 2.55
C THR A 3 -10.28 -14.50 2.75
N LEU A 4 -9.10 -14.87 2.27
CA LEU A 4 -7.91 -14.02 2.32
C LEU A 4 -8.10 -12.76 1.47
N GLY A 5 -8.59 -12.92 0.24
CA GLY A 5 -8.86 -11.77 -0.65
C GLY A 5 -9.88 -10.79 -0.07
N VAL A 6 -10.93 -11.28 0.59
CA VAL A 6 -11.91 -10.44 1.29
C VAL A 6 -11.31 -9.75 2.52
N MET A 7 -10.45 -10.42 3.28
CA MET A 7 -9.79 -9.80 4.43
C MET A 7 -8.83 -8.68 4.04
N PHE A 8 -7.97 -8.92 3.05
CA PHE A 8 -7.04 -7.90 2.55
C PHE A 8 -7.79 -6.76 1.84
N GLY A 9 -8.74 -7.07 0.96
CA GLY A 9 -9.53 -6.07 0.24
C GLY A 9 -10.48 -5.26 1.14
N GLY A 10 -11.11 -5.92 2.12
CA GLY A 10 -11.99 -5.28 3.11
C GLY A 10 -11.23 -4.35 4.05
N SER A 11 -10.04 -4.74 4.51
CA SER A 11 -9.18 -3.89 5.34
C SER A 11 -8.71 -2.65 4.58
N TRP A 12 -8.28 -2.82 3.32
CA TRP A 12 -7.86 -1.70 2.47
C TRP A 12 -9.02 -0.74 2.16
N ALA A 13 -10.21 -1.27 1.84
CA ALA A 13 -11.40 -0.45 1.59
C ALA A 13 -11.83 0.34 2.84
N ALA A 14 -11.73 -0.25 4.03
CA ALA A 14 -12.05 0.41 5.29
C ALA A 14 -11.05 1.53 5.65
N ILE A 15 -9.77 1.36 5.33
CA ILE A 15 -8.70 2.33 5.67
C ILE A 15 -8.57 3.46 4.64
N ARG A 16 -8.94 3.23 3.37
CA ARG A 16 -8.80 4.20 2.26
C ARG A 16 -9.70 5.46 2.37
N GLY A 17 -10.62 5.51 3.33
CA GLY A 17 -11.60 6.59 3.52
C GLY A 17 -11.10 7.88 4.19
N GLY A 18 -9.85 7.96 4.65
CA GLY A 18 -9.30 9.15 5.32
C GLY A 18 -8.33 9.94 4.42
N SER A 19 -8.44 11.27 4.43
CA SER A 19 -7.57 12.22 3.72
C SER A 19 -6.10 11.79 3.74
N LYS A 20 -5.46 11.79 2.55
CA LYS A 20 -4.05 11.38 2.36
C LYS A 20 -3.14 12.14 3.31
N ALA A 21 -2.77 11.54 4.43
CA ALA A 21 -1.63 11.98 5.20
C ALA A 21 -0.37 11.79 4.32
N PRO A 22 0.62 12.68 4.40
CA PRO A 22 1.92 12.41 3.77
C PRO A 22 2.41 11.06 4.28
N GLN A 23 2.63 10.12 3.37
CA GLN A 23 3.15 8.79 3.68
C GLN A 23 4.59 8.97 4.18
N SER A 24 4.75 9.24 5.47
CA SER A 24 6.03 9.08 6.14
C SER A 24 6.19 7.59 6.37
N THR A 25 7.07 6.94 5.61
CA THR A 25 7.47 5.58 5.95
C THR A 25 8.08 5.61 7.35
N PRO A 26 7.61 4.77 8.28
CA PRO A 26 8.23 4.67 9.60
C PRO A 26 9.70 4.22 9.43
N PRO A 27 10.60 4.58 10.37
CA PRO A 27 11.98 4.15 10.33
C PRO A 27 12.07 2.63 10.13
N ILE A 28 12.71 2.22 9.04
CA ILE A 28 12.92 0.80 8.71
C ILE A 28 14.01 0.29 9.66
N ASN A 29 13.66 -0.69 10.49
CA ASN A 29 14.61 -1.41 11.32
C ASN A 29 14.60 -2.87 10.83
N ALA A 30 15.58 -3.26 10.03
CA ALA A 30 15.72 -4.65 9.56
C ALA A 30 17.01 -5.27 10.10
N GLY A 31 17.02 -6.60 10.22
CA GLY A 31 18.17 -7.34 10.74
C GLY A 31 19.34 -7.43 9.76
N SER A 32 19.09 -7.14 8.47
CA SER A 32 20.07 -7.21 7.39
C SER A 32 19.82 -6.15 6.32
N LYS A 33 20.88 -5.73 5.63
CA LYS A 33 20.80 -4.72 4.54
C LYS A 33 19.92 -5.18 3.36
N ASP A 34 19.85 -6.49 3.14
CA ASP A 34 19.05 -7.06 2.05
C ASP A 34 17.55 -7.01 2.38
N GLU A 35 17.19 -7.24 3.64
CA GLU A 35 15.82 -7.06 4.12
C GLU A 35 15.38 -5.59 4.05
N GLU A 36 16.26 -4.64 4.40
CA GLU A 36 15.94 -3.21 4.26
C GLU A 36 15.62 -2.84 2.80
N LYS A 37 16.44 -3.33 1.85
CA LYS A 37 16.20 -3.10 0.41
C LYS A 37 14.89 -3.71 -0.05
N PHE A 38 14.62 -4.95 0.35
CA PHE A 38 13.37 -5.62 0.02
C PHE A 38 12.15 -4.84 0.53
N ILE A 39 12.18 -4.37 1.78
CA ILE A 39 11.06 -3.59 2.36
C ILE A 39 10.92 -2.25 1.64
N GLN A 40 12.02 -1.58 1.28
CA GLN A 40 11.97 -0.34 0.51
C GLN A 40 11.37 -0.54 -0.88
N GLU A 41 11.79 -1.57 -1.60
CA GLU A 41 11.27 -1.91 -2.92
C GLU A 41 9.78 -2.28 -2.85
N PHE A 42 9.38 -3.05 -1.83
CA PHE A 42 7.98 -3.40 -1.59
C PHE A 42 7.12 -2.17 -1.27
N LEU A 43 7.58 -1.26 -0.40
CA LEU A 43 6.84 -0.03 -0.10
C LEU A 43 6.72 0.87 -1.33
N GLN A 44 7.79 0.96 -2.14
CA GLN A 44 7.76 1.73 -3.39
C GLN A 44 6.80 1.12 -4.42
N SER A 45 6.75 -0.20 -4.56
CA SER A 45 5.82 -0.85 -5.49
C SER A 45 4.37 -0.64 -5.08
N VAL A 46 4.05 -0.81 -3.79
CA VAL A 46 2.71 -0.57 -3.23
C VAL A 46 2.29 0.89 -3.41
N GLU A 47 3.18 1.85 -3.14
CA GLU A 47 2.87 3.26 -3.38
C GLU A 47 2.63 3.58 -4.87
N GLN A 48 3.40 2.97 -5.78
CA GLN A 48 3.21 3.15 -7.22
C GLN A 48 1.90 2.54 -7.71
N GLU A 49 1.54 1.36 -7.20
CA GLU A 49 0.26 0.71 -7.45
C GLU A 49 -0.90 1.51 -6.88
N ASP A 50 -0.80 2.03 -5.65
CA ASP A 50 -1.81 2.91 -5.06
C ASP A 50 -1.96 4.22 -5.84
N LYS A 51 -0.85 4.80 -6.32
CA LYS A 51 -0.86 5.99 -7.19
C LYS A 51 -1.54 5.66 -8.53
N LYS A 52 -1.21 4.54 -9.18
CA LYS A 52 -1.85 4.08 -10.43
C LYS A 52 -3.34 3.78 -10.24
N ALA A 53 -3.70 3.02 -9.21
CA ALA A 53 -5.10 2.68 -8.88
C ALA A 53 -5.93 3.92 -8.50
N LYS A 54 -5.30 5.00 -8.02
CA LYS A 54 -5.99 6.28 -7.75
C LYS A 54 -6.11 7.17 -8.99
N ILE A 55 -5.26 6.96 -10.01
CA ILE A 55 -5.35 7.62 -11.32
C ILE A 55 -6.37 6.90 -12.22
N GLU A 56 -6.45 5.58 -12.16
CA GLU A 56 -7.37 4.77 -12.97
C GLU A 56 -8.81 4.72 -12.40
N GLY A 57 -8.98 4.92 -11.08
CA GLY A 57 -10.29 4.92 -10.42
C GLY A 57 -11.10 6.22 -10.51
N LYS A 58 -10.79 7.15 -11.42
CA LYS A 58 -11.55 8.41 -11.59
C LYS A 58 -12.31 8.46 -12.93
N GLN A 59 -13.13 7.45 -13.21
CA GLN A 59 -14.42 7.53 -13.94
C GLN A 59 -15.20 6.26 -13.58
N PRO A 60 -16.31 6.38 -12.83
CA PRO A 60 -17.62 6.77 -13.39
C PRO A 60 -18.24 7.89 -12.51
N HIS A 61 -18.85 8.97 -12.99
CA HIS A 61 -19.78 9.22 -14.08
C HIS A 61 -19.61 10.70 -14.49
#